data_AF-A0A8S9LUZ8-F1
#
_entry.id   AF-A0A8S9LUZ8-F1
#
_cell.length_a   1.000
_cell.length_b   1.000
_cell.length_c   1.000
_cell.angle_alpha   90.00
_cell.angle_beta   90.00
_cell.angle_gamma   90.00
#
_symmetry.space_group_name_H-M   'P 1'
#
loop_
_entity.id
_entity.type
_entity.pdbx_description
1 polymer ?
#
loop_
_entity_poly.entity_id
_entity_poly.type
_entity_poly.pdbx_seq_one_letter_code
_entity_poly.pdbx_strand_id
1 'polypeptide(L)'
;MRGMRSLGGSSKAVSIFRPARLSSLRSIFTGCRAVILPRFGGPEVLELRENVPVPNLNPNEIRAGYGRSVFQPHLPIIIGRDVSGEVAAVGNSVKSFRVGQEVFGALHPTALRGTYTDYGILSEEELTEKPASVSHVEASAIPFAALTAWRALKSNARILEGQRVLVFGGGGAVGFAAIQIAVASGCHVTASCVGQTRERILAAGAEQAVDYTTEVITLVFLFIC
;
A
#
# COMPACT_ATOMS: atom_id res chain seq x y z
N MET A 1 8.94 -16.85 36.24
CA MET A 1 9.94 -17.63 35.49
C MET A 1 9.83 -17.27 34.01
N ARG A 2 10.96 -16.83 33.44
CA ARG A 2 11.11 -16.27 32.09
C ARG A 2 10.95 -17.37 31.04
N GLY A 3 10.00 -17.21 30.12
CA GLY A 3 9.91 -18.01 28.90
C GLY A 3 10.73 -17.37 27.79
N MET A 4 12.05 -17.53 27.85
CA MET A 4 12.94 -17.21 26.73
C MET A 4 12.70 -18.28 25.66
N ARG A 5 12.01 -17.95 24.57
CA ARG A 5 11.95 -18.82 23.38
C ARG A 5 12.93 -18.31 22.34
N SER A 6 13.92 -19.14 22.04
CA SER A 6 14.81 -18.96 20.90
C SER A 6 13.99 -18.94 19.61
N LEU A 7 14.23 -17.95 18.75
CA LEU A 7 13.62 -17.81 17.44
C LEU A 7 14.26 -18.82 16.47
N GLY A 8 13.80 -20.07 16.53
CA GLY A 8 14.02 -21.07 15.48
C GLY A 8 12.95 -20.91 14.40
N GLY A 9 13.20 -20.06 13.41
CA GLY A 9 12.31 -19.86 12.28
C GLY A 9 12.94 -18.96 11.23
N SER A 10 13.15 -19.51 10.03
CA SER A 10 13.68 -18.86 8.83
C SER A 10 12.70 -17.81 8.27
N SER A 11 12.54 -16.68 8.95
CA SER A 11 11.54 -15.67 8.58
C SER A 11 12.18 -14.45 7.91
N LYS A 12 11.70 -14.09 6.71
CA LYS A 12 11.99 -12.81 6.03
C LYS A 12 11.06 -11.70 6.51
N ALA A 13 10.87 -11.53 7.81
CA ALA A 13 9.87 -10.62 8.38
C ALA A 13 10.54 -9.36 8.94
N VAL A 14 9.95 -8.20 8.64
CA VAL A 14 10.40 -6.88 9.08
C VAL A 14 9.27 -6.25 9.89
N SER A 15 9.55 -5.91 11.15
CA SER A 15 8.60 -5.15 11.97
C SER A 15 8.84 -3.66 11.76
N ILE A 16 7.81 -2.90 11.40
CA ILE A 16 7.90 -1.45 11.21
C ILE A 16 7.28 -0.73 12.40
N PHE A 17 8.00 0.25 12.95
CA PHE A 17 7.54 1.12 14.03
C PHE A 17 7.05 2.47 13.49
N ARG A 18 5.93 2.97 14.04
CA ARG A 18 5.49 4.35 13.87
C ARG A 18 6.03 5.20 15.03
N PRO A 19 6.75 6.32 14.78
CA PRO A 19 7.46 7.02 15.84
C PRO A 19 6.49 7.73 16.81
N ALA A 20 6.38 7.19 18.01
CA ALA A 20 6.04 7.94 19.22
C ALA A 20 7.20 7.78 20.21
N ARG A 21 7.77 8.91 20.67
CA ARG A 21 8.99 9.03 21.50
C ARG A 21 9.30 7.80 22.36
N LEU A 22 10.51 7.25 22.22
CA LEU A 22 11.05 6.27 23.16
C LEU A 22 12.47 6.63 23.58
N SER A 23 12.61 6.94 24.87
CA SER A 23 13.85 6.86 25.63
C SER A 23 14.22 5.39 25.86
N SER A 24 15.48 5.05 25.57
CA SER A 24 16.23 3.85 25.93
C SER A 24 15.51 2.80 26.79
N LEU A 25 15.12 1.67 26.19
CA LEU A 25 15.24 0.29 26.72
C LEU A 25 14.64 -0.72 25.73
N ARG A 26 15.37 -1.81 25.44
CA ARG A 26 14.94 -2.94 24.62
C ARG A 26 13.82 -3.72 25.32
N SER A 27 12.59 -3.23 25.24
CA SER A 27 11.39 -3.98 25.62
C SER A 27 10.72 -4.47 24.34
N ILE A 28 10.61 -5.78 24.15
CA ILE A 28 9.75 -6.37 23.13
C ILE A 28 8.32 -6.13 23.62
N PHE A 29 7.61 -5.19 22.98
CA PHE A 29 6.21 -4.94 23.30
C PHE A 29 5.40 -6.19 22.98
N THR A 30 4.72 -6.75 23.98
CA THR A 30 3.81 -7.90 23.81
C THR A 30 2.41 -7.49 23.35
N GLY A 31 2.12 -6.19 23.32
CA GLY A 31 0.87 -5.61 22.84
C GLY A 31 1.13 -4.23 22.22
N CYS A 32 0.25 -3.83 21.31
CA CYS A 32 0.32 -2.57 20.58
C CYS A 32 -1.08 -2.00 20.34
N ARG A 33 -1.17 -0.77 19.87
CA ARG A 33 -2.44 -0.20 19.43
C ARG A 33 -2.71 -0.62 18.00
N ALA A 34 -3.95 -0.98 17.72
CA ALA A 34 -4.39 -1.25 16.35
C ALA A 34 -5.83 -0.79 16.13
N VAL A 35 -6.12 -0.38 14.89
CA VAL A 35 -7.48 -0.13 14.42
C VAL A 35 -8.04 -1.44 13.89
N ILE A 36 -9.15 -1.86 14.49
CA ILE A 36 -9.81 -3.12 14.21
C ILE A 36 -11.12 -2.86 13.48
N LEU A 37 -11.38 -3.68 12.48
CA LEU A 37 -12.68 -3.83 11.84
C LEU A 37 -13.39 -5.04 12.48
N PRO A 38 -14.38 -4.83 13.36
CA PRO A 38 -15.09 -5.91 14.03
C PRO A 38 -16.20 -6.53 13.16
N ARG A 39 -16.77 -5.74 12.24
CA ARG A 39 -17.80 -6.13 11.29
C ARG A 39 -17.69 -5.28 10.03
N PHE A 40 -18.28 -5.72 8.92
CA PHE A 40 -18.40 -4.86 7.74
C PHE A 40 -19.33 -3.67 8.02
N GLY A 41 -18.94 -2.50 7.52
CA GLY A 41 -19.64 -1.23 7.70
C GLY A 41 -18.81 -0.09 7.10
N GLY A 42 -19.27 1.16 7.26
CA GLY A 42 -18.48 2.34 6.93
C GLY A 42 -17.41 2.63 7.99
N PRO A 43 -16.75 3.81 7.95
CA PRO A 43 -15.69 4.15 8.90
C PRO A 43 -16.17 4.18 10.37
N GLU A 44 -17.47 4.33 10.60
CA GLU A 44 -18.09 4.38 11.93
C GLU A 44 -17.97 3.08 12.74
N VAL A 45 -17.67 1.94 12.09
CA VAL A 45 -17.51 0.66 12.80
C VAL A 45 -16.06 0.38 13.21
N LEU A 46 -15.11 1.27 12.89
CA LEU A 46 -13.70 1.09 13.22
C LEU A 46 -13.45 1.37 14.71
N GLU A 47 -12.75 0.45 15.37
CA GLU A 47 -12.43 0.55 16.79
C GLU A 47 -10.92 0.64 17.00
N LEU A 48 -10.45 1.65 17.73
CA LEU A 48 -9.08 1.65 18.24
C LEU A 48 -9.02 0.76 19.48
N ARG A 49 -8.17 -0.28 19.45
CA ARG A 49 -7.94 -1.15 20.60
C ARG A 49 -6.51 -1.04 21.09
N GLU A 50 -6.38 -0.93 22.41
CA GLU A 50 -5.12 -1.02 23.14
C GLU A 50 -4.74 -2.49 23.39
N ASN A 51 -3.45 -2.76 23.58
CA ASN A 51 -2.92 -4.09 23.95
C ASN A 51 -3.28 -5.23 22.98
N VAL A 52 -3.44 -4.94 21.69
CA VAL A 52 -3.58 -5.97 20.65
C VAL A 52 -2.25 -6.71 20.54
N PRO A 53 -2.21 -8.06 20.63
CA PRO A 53 -0.96 -8.81 20.55
C PRO A 53 -0.17 -8.43 19.30
N VAL A 54 1.11 -8.09 19.48
CA VAL A 54 2.00 -7.88 18.34
C VAL A 54 2.06 -9.20 17.57
N PRO A 55 1.77 -9.21 16.25
CA PRO A 55 1.80 -10.45 15.51
C PRO A 55 3.20 -11.06 15.60
N ASN A 56 3.29 -12.39 15.67
CA ASN A 56 4.58 -13.07 15.66
C ASN A 56 5.13 -13.09 14.23
N LEU A 57 6.46 -13.19 14.06
CA LEU A 57 7.19 -13.11 12.77
C LEU A 57 6.92 -14.29 11.80
N ASN A 58 5.77 -14.96 11.88
CA ASN A 58 5.42 -16.11 11.06
C ASN A 58 4.79 -15.64 9.73
N PRO A 59 5.48 -15.76 8.58
CA PRO A 59 5.08 -15.08 7.34
C PRO A 59 3.96 -15.77 6.53
N ASN A 60 3.41 -16.88 7.01
CA ASN A 60 2.76 -17.85 6.12
C ASN A 60 1.23 -17.77 6.10
N GLU A 61 0.62 -16.67 5.66
CA GLU A 61 -0.82 -16.64 5.38
C GLU A 61 -1.18 -15.72 4.19
N ILE A 62 -1.43 -16.32 3.01
CA ILE A 62 -1.92 -15.67 1.79
C ILE A 62 -2.89 -16.63 1.07
N ARG A 63 -4.14 -16.22 0.85
CA ARG A 63 -5.08 -16.89 -0.08
C ARG A 63 -6.13 -15.89 -0.65
N ALA A 64 -6.52 -16.09 -1.90
CA ALA A 64 -7.10 -15.07 -2.80
C ALA A 64 -8.61 -14.77 -2.72
N GLY A 65 -8.98 -13.50 -2.99
CA GLY A 65 -10.16 -13.10 -3.80
C GLY A 65 -11.50 -12.74 -3.13
N TYR A 66 -11.94 -11.47 -3.28
CA TYR A 66 -13.23 -10.85 -2.86
C TYR A 66 -13.32 -10.51 -1.36
N GLY A 67 -12.96 -9.27 -1.00
CA GLY A 67 -12.72 -8.85 0.39
C GLY A 67 -13.81 -9.18 1.41
N ARG A 68 -15.09 -9.22 1.03
CA ARG A 68 -16.14 -9.67 1.95
C ARG A 68 -16.09 -11.18 2.21
N SER A 69 -16.12 -12.01 1.18
CA SER A 69 -16.07 -13.48 1.34
C SER A 69 -14.76 -13.98 1.92
N VAL A 70 -13.64 -13.27 1.69
CA VAL A 70 -12.31 -13.64 2.23
C VAL A 70 -12.15 -13.23 3.67
N PHE A 71 -12.51 -12.00 4.02
CA PHE A 71 -12.19 -11.46 5.35
C PHE A 71 -13.33 -11.65 6.35
N GLN A 72 -14.56 -11.96 5.92
CA GLN A 72 -15.68 -12.21 6.85
C GLN A 72 -15.41 -13.28 7.91
N PRO A 73 -14.79 -14.44 7.58
CA PRO A 73 -14.44 -15.45 8.59
C PRO A 73 -13.34 -15.00 9.56
N HIS A 74 -12.61 -13.93 9.24
CA HIS A 74 -11.41 -13.48 9.97
C HIS A 74 -11.67 -12.22 10.81
N LEU A 75 -12.92 -11.78 10.92
CA LEU A 75 -13.30 -10.68 11.81
C LEU A 75 -13.23 -11.15 13.27
N PRO A 76 -12.76 -10.31 14.21
CA PRO A 76 -12.23 -8.96 14.01
C PRO A 76 -10.83 -8.94 13.39
N ILE A 77 -10.59 -8.03 12.43
CA ILE A 77 -9.32 -7.95 11.66
C ILE A 77 -8.70 -6.55 11.71
N ILE A 78 -7.37 -6.45 11.66
CA ILE A 78 -6.67 -5.17 11.43
C ILE A 78 -6.71 -4.86 9.93
N ILE A 79 -7.09 -3.65 9.57
CA ILE A 79 -7.16 -3.20 8.16
C ILE A 79 -5.95 -2.36 7.76
N GLY A 80 -5.90 -1.94 6.50
CA GLY A 80 -4.77 -1.22 5.91
C GLY A 80 -3.85 -2.13 5.09
N ARG A 81 -3.19 -1.55 4.09
CA ARG A 81 -2.24 -2.25 3.21
C ARG A 81 -0.92 -1.52 3.11
N ASP A 82 -0.96 -0.20 3.04
CA ASP A 82 0.24 0.62 2.98
C ASP A 82 0.87 0.85 4.34
N VAL A 83 2.20 0.94 4.35
CA VAL A 83 2.98 1.26 5.54
C VAL A 83 4.18 2.12 5.17
N SER A 84 4.55 3.01 6.09
CA SER A 84 5.87 3.63 6.11
C SER A 84 6.30 3.85 7.56
N GLY A 85 7.57 3.58 7.85
CA GLY A 85 8.13 3.75 9.19
C GLY A 85 9.57 3.24 9.26
N GLU A 86 10.02 2.94 10.46
CA GLU A 86 11.39 2.49 10.74
C GLU A 86 11.43 0.99 11.03
N VAL A 87 12.44 0.28 10.53
CA VAL A 87 12.67 -1.13 10.86
C VAL A 87 13.00 -1.28 12.34
N ALA A 88 12.09 -1.90 13.09
CA ALA A 88 12.23 -2.19 14.51
C ALA A 88 12.95 -3.52 14.77
N ALA A 89 12.73 -4.51 13.91
CA ALA A 89 13.34 -5.83 13.99
C ALA A 89 13.39 -6.51 12.61
N VAL A 90 14.38 -7.38 12.42
CA VAL A 90 14.54 -8.20 11.23
C VAL A 90 14.64 -9.67 11.62
N GLY A 91 14.02 -10.56 10.83
CA GLY A 91 14.21 -11.99 10.99
C GLY A 91 15.59 -12.45 10.47
N ASN A 92 16.04 -13.61 10.93
CA ASN A 92 17.41 -14.13 10.65
C ASN A 92 17.73 -14.30 9.16
N SER A 93 16.72 -14.41 8.31
CA SER A 93 16.88 -14.61 6.86
C SER A 93 16.81 -13.32 6.04
N VAL A 94 16.53 -12.17 6.66
CA VAL A 94 16.51 -10.86 5.99
C VAL A 94 17.93 -10.40 5.74
N LYS A 95 18.22 -9.91 4.53
CA LYS A 95 19.56 -9.42 4.16
C LYS A 95 19.56 -7.95 3.74
N SER A 96 18.43 -7.46 3.24
CA SER A 96 18.31 -6.17 2.56
C SER A 96 18.03 -5.00 3.50
N PHE A 97 17.63 -5.29 4.75
CA PHE A 97 17.23 -4.27 5.71
C PHE A 97 17.98 -4.37 7.04
N ARG A 98 18.12 -3.24 7.71
CA ARG A 98 18.71 -3.12 9.06
C ARG A 98 17.77 -2.36 9.99
N VAL A 99 17.85 -2.67 11.29
CA VAL A 99 17.15 -1.90 12.33
C VAL A 99 17.58 -0.43 12.24
N GLY A 100 16.60 0.49 12.32
CA GLY A 100 16.85 1.92 12.13
C GLY A 100 16.58 2.44 10.72
N GLN A 101 16.42 1.57 9.73
CA GLN A 101 16.24 1.99 8.35
C GLN A 101 14.81 2.47 8.10
N GLU A 102 14.66 3.60 7.42
CA GLU A 102 13.37 4.09 6.96
C GLU A 102 12.91 3.31 5.72
N VAL A 103 11.74 2.69 5.83
CA VAL A 103 11.16 1.84 4.78
C VAL A 103 9.71 2.18 4.52
N PHE A 104 9.24 1.81 3.35
CA PHE A 104 7.84 1.89 2.98
C PHE A 104 7.47 0.74 2.04
N GLY A 105 6.18 0.46 1.94
CA GLY A 105 5.70 -0.61 1.10
C GLY A 105 4.24 -0.95 1.34
N ALA A 106 3.81 -2.05 0.79
CA ALA A 106 2.45 -2.53 0.94
C ALA A 106 2.42 -4.03 1.21
N LEU A 107 1.53 -4.43 2.11
CA LEU A 107 1.15 -5.81 2.28
C LEU A 107 0.55 -6.37 1.00
N HIS A 108 0.78 -7.67 0.76
CA HIS A 108 0.08 -8.40 -0.27
C HIS A 108 -1.45 -8.19 -0.14
N PRO A 109 -2.21 -8.01 -1.25
CA PRO A 109 -3.64 -7.69 -1.19
C PRO A 109 -4.47 -8.63 -0.30
N THR A 110 -4.03 -9.89 -0.20
CA THR A 110 -4.71 -10.96 0.52
C THR A 110 -4.12 -11.26 1.90
N ALA A 111 -3.22 -10.41 2.40
CA ALA A 111 -2.69 -10.58 3.75
C ALA A 111 -3.84 -10.48 4.77
N LEU A 112 -3.88 -11.41 5.73
CA LEU A 112 -4.83 -11.40 6.84
C LEU A 112 -4.46 -10.39 7.93
N ARG A 113 -3.22 -9.89 7.91
CA ARG A 113 -2.78 -8.77 8.74
C ARG A 113 -3.06 -7.43 8.04
N GLY A 114 -3.17 -6.37 8.84
CA GLY A 114 -3.30 -4.99 8.36
C GLY A 114 -2.17 -4.11 8.86
N THR A 115 -2.10 -2.89 8.32
CA THR A 115 -1.05 -1.91 8.64
C THR A 115 -1.50 -0.82 9.60
N TYR A 116 -2.78 -0.76 9.97
CA TYR A 116 -3.28 0.23 10.94
C TYR A 116 -2.99 -0.23 12.38
N THR A 117 -1.71 -0.31 12.70
CA THR A 117 -1.15 -0.79 13.96
C THR A 117 0.18 -0.09 14.21
N ASP A 118 0.59 0.05 15.47
CA ASP A 118 1.91 0.62 15.81
C ASP A 118 3.06 -0.26 15.28
N TYR A 119 2.81 -1.57 15.10
CA TYR A 119 3.76 -2.53 14.54
C TYR A 119 3.14 -3.39 13.44
N GLY A 120 3.68 -3.28 12.23
CA GLY A 120 3.34 -4.14 11.09
C GLY A 120 4.47 -5.10 10.75
N ILE A 121 4.14 -6.37 10.48
CA ILE A 121 5.10 -7.34 9.94
C ILE A 121 4.94 -7.43 8.44
N LEU A 122 6.01 -7.24 7.69
CA LEU A 122 6.03 -7.36 6.23
C LEU A 122 7.17 -8.24 5.77
N SER A 123 7.02 -8.86 4.60
CA SER A 123 8.11 -9.59 3.98
C SER A 123 9.17 -8.63 3.43
N GLU A 124 10.40 -9.10 3.27
CA GLU A 124 11.47 -8.35 2.61
C GLU A 124 11.08 -7.89 1.18
N GLU A 125 10.21 -8.64 0.50
CA GLU A 125 9.74 -8.35 -0.86
C GLU A 125 8.57 -7.36 -0.90
N GLU A 126 7.91 -7.13 0.25
CA GLU A 126 6.82 -6.17 0.41
C GLU A 126 7.32 -4.76 0.76
N LEU A 127 8.63 -4.60 0.97
CA LEU A 127 9.25 -3.36 1.42
C LEU A 127 10.36 -2.90 0.49
N THR A 128 10.59 -1.59 0.52
CA THR A 128 11.76 -0.94 -0.06
C THR A 128 12.16 0.26 0.80
N GLU A 129 13.35 0.81 0.55
CA GLU A 129 13.86 1.99 1.24
C GLU A 129 12.99 3.21 0.92
N LYS A 130 12.61 3.98 1.97
CA LYS A 130 11.85 5.21 1.78
C LYS A 130 12.77 6.27 1.17
N PRO A 131 12.38 6.94 0.07
CA PRO A 131 13.13 8.09 -0.42
C PRO A 131 13.26 9.18 0.66
N ALA A 132 14.47 9.73 0.83
CA ALA A 132 14.72 10.78 1.82
C ALA A 132 13.96 12.08 1.54
N SER A 133 13.55 12.29 0.29
CA SER A 133 12.83 13.49 -0.16
C SER A 133 11.35 13.52 0.23
N VAL A 134 10.80 12.43 0.79
CA VAL A 134 9.38 12.36 1.18
C VAL A 134 9.23 11.98 2.66
N SER A 135 8.22 12.55 3.30
CA SER A 135 7.83 12.21 4.66
C SER A 135 7.23 10.80 4.73
N HIS A 136 7.16 10.22 5.93
CA HIS A 136 6.46 8.94 6.13
C HIS A 136 4.97 9.02 5.77
N VAL A 137 4.33 10.17 5.97
CA VAL A 137 2.91 10.37 5.60
C VAL A 137 2.75 10.26 4.09
N GLU A 138 3.57 10.98 3.32
CA GLU A 138 3.54 10.92 1.86
C GLU A 138 3.94 9.53 1.35
N ALA A 139 4.99 8.94 1.90
CA ALA A 139 5.45 7.61 1.52
C ALA A 139 4.35 6.56 1.75
N SER A 140 3.62 6.63 2.87
CA SER A 140 2.54 5.67 3.14
C SER A 140 1.33 5.78 2.19
N ALA A 141 1.22 6.83 1.38
CA ALA A 141 0.10 7.01 0.45
C ALA A 141 0.35 6.42 -0.95
N ILE A 142 1.57 5.94 -1.22
CA ILE A 142 2.04 5.56 -2.56
C ILE A 142 1.86 4.06 -2.88
N PRO A 143 2.29 3.10 -2.04
CA PRO A 143 2.69 1.77 -2.52
C PRO A 143 1.56 0.97 -3.17
N PHE A 144 0.43 0.79 -2.50
CA PHE A 144 -0.66 -0.06 -2.98
C PHE A 144 -1.31 0.52 -4.24
N ALA A 145 -1.51 1.84 -4.28
CA ALA A 145 -2.04 2.52 -5.46
C ALA A 145 -1.08 2.44 -6.65
N ALA A 146 0.22 2.71 -6.43
CA ALA A 146 1.24 2.64 -7.46
C ALA A 146 1.45 1.21 -7.98
N LEU A 147 1.49 0.20 -7.10
CA LEU A 147 1.60 -1.21 -7.48
C LEU A 147 0.38 -1.68 -8.27
N THR A 148 -0.82 -1.20 -7.92
CA THR A 148 -2.06 -1.48 -8.67
C THR A 148 -1.98 -0.90 -10.08
N ALA A 149 -1.59 0.37 -10.21
CA ALA A 149 -1.41 1.03 -11.49
C ALA A 149 -0.31 0.36 -12.34
N TRP A 150 0.83 0.03 -11.71
CA TRP A 150 1.95 -0.66 -12.35
C TRP A 150 1.52 -2.02 -12.91
N ARG A 151 0.80 -2.84 -12.13
CA ARG A 151 0.29 -4.12 -12.60
C ARG A 151 -0.63 -3.96 -13.80
N ALA A 152 -1.55 -2.98 -13.76
CA ALA A 152 -2.46 -2.72 -14.87
C ALA A 152 -1.70 -2.31 -16.16
N LEU A 153 -0.75 -1.39 -16.05
CA LEU A 153 -0.07 -0.83 -17.22
C LEU A 153 1.08 -1.68 -17.74
N LYS A 154 1.94 -2.20 -16.86
CA LYS A 154 3.17 -2.92 -17.24
C LYS A 154 2.98 -4.42 -17.34
N SER A 155 2.21 -5.03 -16.44
CA SER A 155 2.02 -6.49 -16.47
C SER A 155 0.88 -6.91 -17.42
N ASN A 156 -0.26 -6.21 -17.35
CA ASN A 156 -1.46 -6.59 -18.10
C ASN A 156 -1.51 -5.92 -19.49
N ALA A 157 -1.52 -4.59 -19.54
CA ALA A 157 -1.62 -3.84 -20.80
C ALA A 157 -0.30 -3.82 -21.60
N ARG A 158 0.84 -3.94 -20.91
CA ARG A 158 2.20 -3.92 -21.48
C ARG A 158 2.43 -2.71 -22.39
N ILE A 159 2.11 -1.53 -21.86
CA ILE A 159 2.21 -0.28 -22.61
C ILE A 159 3.63 -0.04 -23.14
N LEU A 160 3.71 0.50 -24.35
CA LEU A 160 4.92 0.89 -25.04
C LEU A 160 4.93 2.40 -25.31
N GLU A 161 6.13 2.95 -25.52
CA GLU A 161 6.33 4.34 -25.91
C GLU A 161 5.51 4.72 -27.15
N GLY A 162 5.00 5.95 -27.19
CA GLY A 162 4.18 6.48 -28.28
C GLY A 162 2.73 6.00 -28.30
N GLN A 163 2.33 5.06 -27.43
CA GLN A 163 0.93 4.64 -27.34
C GLN A 163 0.06 5.69 -26.66
N ARG A 164 -1.23 5.71 -27.01
CA ARG A 164 -2.24 6.56 -26.37
C ARG A 164 -2.92 5.79 -25.24
N VAL A 165 -2.91 6.35 -24.04
CA VAL A 165 -3.49 5.74 -22.84
C VAL A 165 -4.59 6.64 -22.30
N LEU A 166 -5.79 6.08 -22.18
CA LEU A 166 -6.91 6.72 -21.48
C LEU A 166 -7.00 6.19 -20.06
N VAL A 167 -6.89 7.09 -19.07
CA VAL A 167 -7.02 6.76 -17.64
C VAL A 167 -8.38 7.24 -17.13
N PHE A 168 -9.25 6.29 -16.78
CA PHE A 168 -10.50 6.63 -16.08
C PHE A 168 -10.26 6.89 -14.59
N GLY A 169 -10.84 7.98 -14.07
CA GLY A 169 -10.72 8.33 -12.66
C GLY A 169 -9.33 8.81 -12.27
N GLY A 170 -8.70 9.63 -13.11
CA GLY A 170 -7.35 10.18 -12.92
C GLY A 170 -7.16 10.98 -11.62
N GLY A 171 -8.25 11.48 -11.02
CA GLY A 171 -8.22 12.19 -9.74
C GLY A 171 -8.06 11.29 -8.51
N GLY A 172 -8.29 9.97 -8.65
CA GLY A 172 -8.10 8.99 -7.58
C GLY A 172 -6.63 8.55 -7.45
N ALA A 173 -6.26 7.94 -6.32
CA ALA A 173 -4.87 7.53 -6.06
C ALA A 173 -4.28 6.60 -7.14
N VAL A 174 -5.05 5.59 -7.57
CA VAL A 174 -4.62 4.64 -8.62
C VAL A 174 -4.53 5.33 -9.98
N GLY A 175 -5.54 6.12 -10.36
CA GLY A 175 -5.54 6.85 -11.63
C GLY A 175 -4.40 7.86 -11.71
N PHE A 176 -4.15 8.58 -10.63
CA PHE A 176 -3.05 9.55 -10.55
C PHE A 176 -1.67 8.89 -10.66
N ALA A 177 -1.48 7.71 -10.05
CA ALA A 177 -0.27 6.93 -10.24
C ALA A 177 -0.15 6.38 -11.68
N ALA A 178 -1.26 5.93 -12.28
CA ALA A 178 -1.29 5.43 -13.65
C ALA A 178 -0.90 6.49 -14.67
N ILE A 179 -1.36 7.74 -14.49
CA ILE A 179 -0.95 8.88 -15.33
C ILE A 179 0.57 9.03 -15.30
N GLN A 180 1.16 9.17 -14.11
CA GLN A 180 2.61 9.38 -13.98
C GLN A 180 3.41 8.22 -14.56
N ILE A 181 2.99 6.98 -14.33
CA ILE A 181 3.67 5.79 -14.88
C ILE A 181 3.58 5.76 -16.41
N ALA A 182 2.42 6.06 -16.99
CA ALA A 182 2.23 6.08 -18.44
C ALA A 182 3.03 7.21 -19.10
N VAL A 183 3.03 8.42 -18.52
CA VAL A 183 3.86 9.54 -18.98
C VAL A 183 5.35 9.18 -18.91
N ALA A 184 5.81 8.64 -17.79
CA ALA A 184 7.20 8.19 -17.64
C ALA A 184 7.57 7.03 -18.59
N SER A 185 6.58 6.37 -19.19
CA SER A 185 6.77 5.33 -20.22
C SER A 185 6.76 5.90 -21.65
N GLY A 186 6.66 7.22 -21.81
CA GLY A 186 6.60 7.88 -23.11
C GLY A 186 5.25 7.74 -23.82
N CYS A 187 4.17 7.45 -23.09
CA CYS A 187 2.82 7.38 -23.68
C CYS A 187 2.13 8.75 -23.70
N HIS A 188 1.22 8.94 -24.66
CA HIS A 188 0.32 10.08 -24.71
C HIS A 188 -0.88 9.82 -23.78
N VAL A 189 -1.03 10.60 -22.72
CA VAL A 189 -2.02 10.33 -21.67
C VAL A 189 -3.20 11.29 -21.74
N THR A 190 -4.41 10.74 -21.81
CA THR A 190 -5.66 11.44 -21.55
C THR A 190 -6.29 10.85 -20.28
N ALA A 191 -6.85 11.68 -19.40
CA ALA A 191 -7.47 11.19 -18.18
C ALA A 191 -8.84 11.82 -17.95
N SER A 192 -9.78 11.04 -17.41
CA SER A 192 -11.06 11.58 -16.92
C SER A 192 -10.95 12.00 -15.46
N CYS A 193 -11.62 13.08 -15.09
CA CYS A 193 -11.52 13.67 -13.76
C CYS A 193 -12.79 14.42 -13.35
N VAL A 194 -12.82 14.90 -12.11
CA VAL A 194 -13.75 15.95 -11.67
C VAL A 194 -13.01 17.28 -11.65
N GLY A 195 -13.68 18.39 -11.93
CA GLY A 195 -13.06 19.69 -12.20
C GLY A 195 -11.95 20.11 -11.24
N GLN A 196 -12.13 19.89 -9.93
CA GLN A 196 -11.14 20.22 -8.88
C GLN A 196 -9.79 19.50 -9.04
N THR A 197 -9.74 18.40 -9.78
CA THR A 197 -8.53 17.59 -9.99
C THR A 197 -7.87 17.80 -11.35
N ARG A 198 -8.47 18.63 -12.23
CA ARG A 198 -8.02 18.85 -13.61
C ARG A 198 -6.60 19.39 -13.69
N GLU A 199 -6.32 20.47 -12.96
CA GLU A 199 -4.98 21.11 -12.96
C GLU A 199 -3.90 20.15 -12.46
N ARG A 200 -4.20 19.39 -11.40
CA ARG A 200 -3.28 18.41 -10.82
C ARG A 200 -2.93 17.31 -11.83
N ILE A 201 -3.90 16.85 -12.62
CA ILE A 201 -3.72 15.80 -13.63
C ILE A 201 -2.86 16.29 -14.80
N LEU A 202 -3.11 17.53 -15.26
CA LEU A 202 -2.29 18.15 -16.30
C LEU A 202 -0.85 18.38 -15.82
N ALA A 203 -0.67 18.86 -14.59
CA ALA A 203 0.64 19.03 -13.97
C ALA A 203 1.40 17.70 -13.79
N ALA A 204 0.69 16.57 -13.68
CA ALA A 204 1.28 15.23 -13.65
C ALA A 204 1.72 14.71 -15.03
N GLY A 205 1.50 15.49 -16.10
CA GLY A 205 1.95 15.20 -17.46
C GLY A 205 0.88 14.61 -18.39
N ALA A 206 -0.38 14.55 -17.97
CA ALA A 206 -1.46 14.21 -18.91
C ALA A 206 -1.61 15.34 -19.95
N GLU A 207 -1.73 14.98 -21.22
CA GLU A 207 -1.96 15.92 -22.32
C GLU A 207 -3.36 16.53 -22.26
N GLN A 208 -4.32 15.72 -21.81
CA GLN A 208 -5.73 16.09 -21.74
C GLN A 208 -6.36 15.58 -20.45
N ALA A 209 -7.16 16.43 -19.82
CA ALA A 209 -7.97 16.10 -18.67
C ALA A 209 -9.43 16.44 -18.99
N VAL A 210 -10.29 15.42 -19.03
CA VAL A 210 -11.71 15.54 -19.40
C VAL A 210 -12.56 15.51 -18.15
N ASP A 211 -13.31 16.58 -17.88
CA ASP A 211 -14.21 16.63 -16.74
C ASP A 211 -15.52 15.91 -17.06
N TYR A 212 -15.67 14.69 -16.56
CA TYR A 212 -16.85 13.87 -16.88
C TYR A 212 -18.15 14.38 -16.25
N THR A 213 -18.09 15.40 -15.37
CA THR A 213 -19.28 16.04 -14.80
C THR A 213 -19.87 17.11 -15.72
N THR A 214 -19.07 17.62 -16.66
CA THR A 214 -19.46 18.67 -17.61
C THR A 214 -19.32 18.25 -19.06
N GLU A 215 -18.56 17.20 -19.34
CA GLU A 215 -18.23 16.72 -20.68
C GLU A 215 -18.66 15.26 -20.85
N VAL A 216 -19.21 14.91 -22.02
CA VAL A 216 -19.58 13.53 -22.36
C VAL A 216 -18.39 12.81 -22.98
N ILE A 217 -18.00 11.68 -22.40
CA ILE A 217 -16.91 10.84 -22.93
C ILE A 217 -17.50 9.78 -23.85
N THR A 218 -17.28 9.92 -25.15
CA THR A 218 -17.63 8.89 -26.16
C THR A 218 -16.35 8.23 -26.67
N LEU A 219 -16.23 6.91 -26.46
CA LEU A 219 -15.12 6.12 -26.98
C LEU A 219 -15.52 5.48 -28.31
N VAL A 220 -14.85 5.89 -29.39
CA VAL A 220 -14.99 5.28 -30.70
C VAL A 220 -13.68 4.59 -31.03
N PHE A 221 -13.70 3.25 -31.02
CA PHE A 221 -12.56 2.45 -31.48
C PHE A 221 -12.76 2.14 -32.96
N LEU A 222 -11.98 2.78 -33.81
CA LEU A 222 -11.97 2.48 -35.24
C LEU A 222 -10.86 1.46 -35.52
N PHE A 223 -11.25 0.21 -35.73
CA PHE A 223 -10.35 -0.82 -36.26
C PHE A 223 -10.44 -0.77 -37.79
N ILE A 224 -9.49 -0.08 -38.41
CA ILE A 224 -9.26 -0.23 -39.86
C ILE A 224 -8.34 -1.43 -39.99
N CYS A 225 -8.89 -2.56 -40.46
CA CYS A 225 -8.08 -3.72 -40.85
C CYS A 225 -7.22 -3.37 -42.07
#